data_AF-A0A7W7M1B5-F1
#
_entry.id   AF-A0A7W7M1B5-F1
#
_cell.length_a   1.000
_cell.length_b   1.000
_cell.length_c   1.000
_cell.angle_alpha   90.00
_cell.angle_beta   90.00
_cell.angle_gamma   90.00
#
_symmetry.space_group_name_H-M   'P 1'
#
loop_
_entity.id
_entity.type
_entity.pdbx_description
1 polymer ?
#
loop_
_entity_poly.entity_id
_entity_poly.type
_entity_poly.pdbx_seq_one_letter_code
_entity_poly.pdbx_strand_id
1 'polypeptide(L)'
;MTLVVELRRGAPASRTGRAPGPRPAAGTLERMVVDDAFGTALDKPGRHRLPTLTAVAPYGDTVLRGEAVDRTVREPEGADLARPGSAEREVVTALSAWGLRCRTDGDLRIAFPGD
;
A
#
# COMPACT_ATOMS: atom_id res chain seq x y z
N MET A 1 -1.40 11.23 -16.54
CA MET A 1 -0.85 9.90 -16.91
C MET A 1 -1.55 8.88 -16.04
N THR A 2 -2.00 7.76 -16.61
CA THR A 2 -2.72 6.74 -15.82
C THR A 2 -1.72 5.73 -15.25
N LEU A 3 -1.78 5.58 -13.94
CA LEU A 3 -0.92 4.73 -13.11
C LEU A 3 -1.69 3.52 -12.62
N VAL A 4 -1.02 2.39 -12.67
CA VAL A 4 -1.52 1.16 -12.08
C VAL A 4 -0.76 0.90 -10.80
N VAL A 5 -1.50 0.63 -9.73
CA VAL A 5 -0.95 0.27 -8.43
C VAL A 5 -1.51 -1.09 -8.05
N GLU A 6 -0.63 -2.02 -7.71
CA GLU A 6 -1.00 -3.40 -7.39
C GLU A 6 -0.66 -3.72 -5.93
N LEU A 7 -1.65 -4.23 -5.20
CA LEU A 7 -1.41 -4.95 -3.96
C LEU A 7 -0.93 -6.35 -4.32
N ARG A 8 0.26 -6.72 -3.86
CA ARG A 8 0.82 -8.06 -4.10
C ARG A 8 0.94 -8.85 -2.81
N ARG A 9 0.58 -10.13 -2.88
CA ARG A 9 0.93 -11.07 -1.82
C ARG A 9 2.42 -11.36 -1.89
N GLY A 10 3.04 -11.26 -0.73
CA GLY A 10 4.43 -11.63 -0.60
C GLY A 10 4.69 -13.12 -0.76
N ALA A 11 5.77 -13.49 -1.46
CA ALA A 11 6.34 -14.83 -1.32
C ALA A 11 6.73 -15.02 0.16
N PRO A 12 6.26 -16.08 0.84
CA PRO A 12 6.62 -16.33 2.22
C PRO A 12 8.12 -16.60 2.30
N ALA A 13 8.81 -15.96 3.24
CA ALA A 13 10.19 -16.34 3.57
C ALA A 13 10.18 -17.81 3.99
N SER A 14 10.95 -18.65 3.29
CA SER A 14 11.05 -20.08 3.55
C SER A 14 11.43 -20.33 5.01
N ARG A 15 10.44 -20.63 5.87
CA ARG A 15 10.70 -21.15 7.21
C ARG A 15 11.01 -22.64 7.04
N THR A 16 12.27 -23.01 7.19
CA THR A 16 12.73 -24.40 7.23
C THR A 16 12.13 -25.10 8.43
N GLY A 17 11.09 -25.91 8.22
CA GLY A 17 10.50 -26.76 9.25
C GLY A 17 9.02 -27.01 9.04
N ARG A 18 8.69 -28.26 8.69
CA ARG A 18 7.37 -28.85 8.38
C ARG A 18 6.78 -28.56 6.99
N ALA A 19 6.35 -29.66 6.37
CA ALA A 19 5.73 -29.71 5.05
C ALA A 19 4.54 -28.72 5.00
N PRO A 20 4.55 -27.76 4.07
CA PRO A 20 3.46 -26.82 3.95
C PRO A 20 2.31 -27.45 3.17
N GLY A 21 1.10 -27.33 3.69
CA GLY A 21 -0.11 -27.48 2.88
C GLY A 21 -0.08 -26.50 1.68
N PRO A 22 -0.96 -26.68 0.68
CA PRO A 22 -0.98 -25.83 -0.51
C PRO A 22 -1.04 -24.36 -0.10
N ARG A 23 0.07 -23.65 -0.32
CA ARG A 23 0.20 -22.24 0.02
C ARG A 23 -0.46 -21.42 -1.08
N PRO A 24 -1.13 -20.31 -0.74
CA PRO A 24 -1.56 -19.38 -1.77
C PRO A 24 -0.34 -18.83 -2.51
N ALA A 25 -0.38 -18.87 -3.84
CA ALA A 25 0.69 -18.39 -4.69
C ALA A 25 0.97 -16.90 -4.48
N ALA A 26 2.23 -16.48 -4.64
CA ALA A 26 2.57 -15.07 -4.79
C ALA A 26 1.88 -14.53 -6.05
N GLY A 27 1.26 -13.35 -5.96
CA GLY A 27 0.44 -12.81 -7.04
C GLY A 27 -0.23 -11.48 -6.67
N THR A 28 -0.83 -10.84 -7.66
CA THR A 28 -1.61 -9.61 -7.48
C THR A 28 -2.92 -9.95 -6.78
N LEU A 29 -3.15 -9.35 -5.62
CA LEU A 29 -4.36 -9.50 -4.82
C LEU A 29 -5.42 -8.48 -5.22
N GLU A 30 -4.99 -7.26 -5.52
CA GLU A 30 -5.87 -6.18 -5.92
C GLU A 30 -5.11 -5.19 -6.80
N ARG A 31 -5.84 -4.50 -7.67
CA ARG A 31 -5.31 -3.48 -8.57
C ARG A 31 -6.17 -2.25 -8.49
N MET A 32 -5.52 -1.10 -8.40
CA MET A 32 -6.15 0.21 -8.47
C MET A 32 -5.55 0.96 -9.66
N VAL A 33 -6.41 1.64 -10.42
CA VAL A 33 -6.00 2.52 -11.52
C VAL A 33 -6.25 3.94 -11.06
N VAL A 34 -5.21 4.76 -11.11
CA VAL A 34 -5.20 6.13 -10.59
C VAL A 34 -4.53 7.02 -11.60
N ASP A 35 -5.00 8.25 -11.79
CA ASP A 35 -4.27 9.22 -12.61
C ASP A 35 -3.12 9.85 -11.80
N ASP A 36 -2.66 11.04 -12.17
CA ASP A 36 -1.58 11.78 -11.49
C ASP A 36 -1.89 12.11 -10.00
N ALA A 37 -3.09 11.73 -9.54
CA ALA A 37 -3.54 11.80 -8.15
C ALA A 37 -2.69 10.97 -7.18
N PHE A 38 -2.06 9.87 -7.61
CA PHE A 38 -1.23 9.06 -6.72
C PHE A 38 0.00 9.84 -6.23
N GLY A 39 0.73 10.47 -7.14
CA GLY A 39 1.85 11.34 -6.78
C GLY A 39 1.39 12.52 -5.94
N THR A 40 0.29 13.17 -6.33
CA THR A 40 -0.23 14.37 -5.64
C THR A 40 -0.71 14.05 -4.21
N ALA A 41 -1.35 12.90 -3.99
CA ALA A 41 -1.76 12.43 -2.66
C ALA A 41 -0.57 12.23 -1.70
N LEU A 42 0.59 11.86 -2.24
CA LEU A 42 1.79 11.54 -1.47
C LEU A 42 2.78 12.71 -1.35
N ASP A 43 2.72 13.74 -2.19
CA ASP A 43 3.82 14.71 -2.33
C ASP A 43 3.89 15.78 -1.20
N LYS A 44 2.84 16.59 -1.00
CA LYS A 44 2.90 17.77 -0.09
C LYS A 44 2.05 17.66 1.19
N PRO A 45 0.76 17.28 1.13
CA PRO A 45 -0.05 17.08 2.34
C PRO A 45 0.36 15.80 3.09
N GLY A 46 0.76 14.77 2.33
CA GLY A 46 1.15 13.46 2.85
C GLY A 46 2.40 13.50 3.72
N ARG A 47 3.43 14.28 3.39
CA ARG A 47 4.72 14.20 4.11
C ARG A 47 4.64 14.51 5.61
N HIS A 48 3.71 15.39 6.00
CA HIS A 48 3.52 15.77 7.40
C HIS A 48 2.43 14.96 8.13
N ARG A 49 1.47 14.39 7.39
CA ARG A 49 0.30 13.70 7.97
C ARG A 49 0.35 12.18 7.81
N LEU A 50 0.93 11.73 6.71
CA LEU A 50 1.00 10.34 6.24
C LEU A 50 2.46 9.95 5.89
N PRO A 51 3.44 10.16 6.79
CA PRO A 51 4.85 9.95 6.48
C PRO A 51 5.14 8.52 5.99
N THR A 52 4.41 7.51 6.48
CA THR A 52 4.57 6.12 6.05
C THR A 52 4.08 5.91 4.61
N LEU A 53 2.97 6.54 4.23
CA LEU A 53 2.48 6.45 2.85
C LEU A 53 3.36 7.24 1.88
N THR A 54 3.98 8.34 2.31
CA THR A 54 4.96 9.07 1.46
C THR A 54 6.27 8.34 1.24
N ALA A 55 6.57 7.32 2.06
CA ALA A 55 7.69 6.43 1.82
C ALA A 55 7.41 5.41 0.72
N VAL A 56 6.15 5.28 0.26
CA VAL A 56 5.82 4.52 -0.95
C VAL A 56 6.37 5.28 -2.13
N ALA A 57 7.42 4.72 -2.74
CA ALA A 57 8.06 5.32 -3.89
C ALA A 57 7.03 5.40 -5.03
N PRO A 58 6.68 6.61 -5.53
CA PRO A 58 5.86 6.69 -6.73
C PRO A 58 6.62 6.00 -7.85
N TYR A 59 5.95 5.11 -8.58
CA TYR A 59 6.53 4.32 -9.68
C TYR A 59 7.59 3.28 -9.25
N GLY A 60 7.74 3.02 -7.95
CA GLY A 60 8.71 2.07 -7.42
C GLY A 60 8.06 1.05 -6.48
N ASP A 61 8.33 -0.23 -6.71
CA ASP A 61 7.85 -1.30 -5.84
C ASP A 61 8.28 -1.03 -4.39
N THR A 62 7.30 -1.00 -3.48
CA THR A 62 7.50 -0.72 -2.06
C THR A 62 6.99 -1.88 -1.21
N VAL A 63 7.76 -2.25 -0.18
CA VAL A 63 7.35 -3.23 0.82
C VAL A 63 7.36 -2.59 2.20
N LEU A 64 6.19 -2.54 2.83
CA LEU A 64 6.01 -2.10 4.22
C LEU A 64 5.86 -3.34 5.11
N ARG A 65 6.47 -3.30 6.30
CA ARG A 65 6.50 -4.43 7.23
C ARG A 65 6.16 -4.01 8.66
N GLY A 66 5.52 -4.91 9.40
CA GLY A 66 5.19 -4.78 10.81
C GLY A 66 4.52 -3.44 11.13
N GLU A 67 5.16 -2.64 11.97
CA GLU A 67 4.65 -1.34 12.41
C GLU A 67 4.38 -0.38 11.24
N ALA A 68 5.13 -0.48 10.13
CA ALA A 68 4.84 0.35 8.96
C ALA A 68 3.47 0.01 8.33
N VAL A 69 3.05 -1.27 8.36
CA VAL A 69 1.70 -1.67 7.92
C VAL A 69 0.65 -1.09 8.87
N ASP A 70 0.87 -1.13 10.18
CA ASP A 70 -0.07 -0.52 11.13
C ASP A 70 -0.19 0.99 10.96
N ARG A 71 0.92 1.67 10.67
CA ARG A 71 0.94 3.11 10.40
C ARG A 71 0.19 3.48 9.12
N THR A 72 0.18 2.62 8.09
CA THR A 72 -0.67 2.87 6.90
C THR A 72 -2.17 2.92 7.18
N VAL A 73 -2.62 2.38 8.32
CA VAL A 73 -4.03 2.45 8.75
C VAL A 73 -4.25 3.62 9.71
N ARG A 74 -3.35 3.78 10.70
CA ARG A 74 -3.50 4.81 11.74
C ARG A 74 -3.28 6.23 11.26
N GLU A 75 -2.31 6.45 10.37
CA GLU A 75 -2.00 7.80 9.87
C GLU A 75 -3.19 8.41 9.11
N PRO A 76 -3.88 7.68 8.20
CA PRO A 76 -5.11 8.16 7.56
C PRO A 76 -6.28 8.42 8.49
N GLU A 77 -6.47 7.59 9.54
CA GLU A 77 -7.53 7.79 10.54
C GLU A 77 -7.34 9.09 11.35
N GLY A 78 -6.08 9.44 11.65
CA GLY A 78 -5.72 10.67 12.37
C GLY A 78 -5.54 11.89 11.46
N ALA A 79 -5.46 11.69 10.15
CA ALA A 79 -5.31 12.77 9.19
C ALA A 79 -6.67 13.37 8.84
N ASP A 80 -6.78 14.70 8.88
CA ASP A 80 -7.93 15.39 8.30
C ASP A 80 -7.89 15.27 6.77
N LEU A 81 -8.59 14.27 6.23
CA LEU A 81 -8.76 13.99 4.81
C LEU A 81 -9.82 14.91 4.15
N ALA A 82 -10.25 16.00 4.79
CA ALA A 82 -11.20 16.96 4.19
C ALA A 82 -10.56 17.96 3.21
N ARG A 83 -9.22 18.09 3.22
CA ARG A 83 -8.46 18.93 2.26
C ARG A 83 -8.11 18.28 0.92
N PRO A 84 -7.81 16.97 0.82
CA PRO A 84 -7.50 16.36 -0.48
C PRO A 84 -8.69 16.36 -1.45
N GLY A 85 -8.37 16.38 -2.75
CA GLY A 85 -9.35 16.14 -3.81
C GLY A 85 -9.94 14.72 -3.74
N SER A 86 -11.06 14.47 -4.42
CA SER A 86 -11.75 13.16 -4.39
C SER A 86 -10.81 12.00 -4.77
N ALA A 87 -9.99 12.18 -5.80
CA ALA A 87 -9.05 11.16 -6.27
C ALA A 87 -7.94 10.84 -5.26
N GLU A 88 -7.41 11.86 -4.55
CA GLU A 88 -6.40 11.65 -3.51
C GLU A 88 -6.99 10.91 -2.31
N ARG A 89 -8.26 11.21 -1.96
CA ARG A 89 -8.97 10.51 -0.89
C ARG A 89 -9.24 9.05 -1.24
N GLU A 90 -9.56 8.75 -2.50
CA GLU A 90 -9.70 7.37 -2.98
C GLU A 90 -8.39 6.59 -2.85
N VAL A 91 -7.26 7.20 -3.26
CA VAL A 91 -5.92 6.61 -3.11
C VAL A 91 -5.62 6.27 -1.64
N VAL A 92 -5.79 7.24 -0.74
CA VAL A 92 -5.51 7.05 0.70
C VAL A 92 -6.44 5.99 1.29
N THR A 93 -7.71 5.98 0.89
CA THR A 93 -8.70 5.00 1.36
C THR A 93 -8.34 3.59 0.90
N ALA A 94 -7.95 3.42 -0.37
CA ALA A 94 -7.53 2.13 -0.92
C ALA A 94 -6.28 1.60 -0.21
N LEU A 95 -5.26 2.45 -0.04
CA LEU A 95 -4.03 2.08 0.67
C LEU A 95 -4.30 1.70 2.14
N SER A 96 -5.20 2.42 2.82
CA SER A 96 -5.63 2.08 4.19
C SER A 96 -6.33 0.73 4.25
N ALA A 97 -7.22 0.44 3.30
CA ALA A 97 -7.92 -0.83 3.20
C ALA A 97 -6.97 -2.00 2.89
N TRP A 98 -5.89 -1.75 2.14
CA TRP A 98 -4.83 -2.72 1.91
C TRP A 98 -3.99 -2.95 3.17
N GLY A 99 -3.58 -1.88 3.84
CA GLY A 99 -2.92 -1.94 5.15
C GLY A 99 -3.71 -2.78 6.13
N LEU A 100 -5.01 -2.49 6.30
CA LEU A 100 -5.94 -3.21 7.16
C LEU A 100 -5.95 -4.72 6.89
N ARG A 101 -6.02 -5.11 5.62
CA ARG A 101 -6.00 -6.52 5.20
C ARG A 101 -4.64 -7.20 5.44
N CYS A 102 -3.56 -6.45 5.25
CA CYS A 102 -2.20 -6.95 5.42
C CYS A 102 -1.71 -6.93 6.87
N ARG A 103 -2.43 -6.31 7.82
CA ARG A 103 -2.02 -6.27 9.24
C ARG A 103 -1.79 -7.66 9.84
N THR A 104 -2.62 -8.63 9.51
CA THR A 104 -2.49 -10.00 10.03
C THR A 104 -1.25 -10.71 9.48
N ASP A 105 -0.90 -10.44 8.23
CA ASP A 105 0.27 -11.01 7.57
C ASP A 105 1.56 -10.24 7.91
N GLY A 106 1.44 -9.01 8.41
CA GLY A 106 2.55 -8.13 8.79
C GLY A 106 3.34 -7.55 7.61
N ASP A 107 2.93 -7.84 6.36
CA ASP A 107 3.61 -7.46 5.13
C ASP A 107 2.60 -6.84 4.15
N LEU A 108 2.83 -5.59 3.73
CA LEU A 108 2.09 -4.91 2.66
C LEU A 108 3.05 -4.65 1.50
N ARG A 109 2.76 -5.22 0.32
CA ARG A 109 3.59 -5.02 -0.89
C ARG A 109 2.79 -4.27 -1.94
N ILE A 110 3.31 -3.12 -2.34
CA ILE A 110 2.73 -2.25 -3.35
C ILE A 110 3.66 -2.30 -4.56
N ALA A 111 3.14 -2.68 -5.71
CA ALA A 111 3.92 -2.74 -6.94
C ALA A 111 3.36 -1.78 -7.98
N PHE A 112 4.25 -1.28 -8.83
CA PHE A 112 3.91 -0.46 -9.98
C PHE A 112 4.34 -1.23 -11.22
N PRO A 113 3.43 -1.99 -11.86
CA PRO A 113 3.75 -2.61 -13.13
C PRO A 113 4.04 -1.48 -14.13
N GLY A 114 5.30 -1.39 -14.56
CA GLY A 114 5.66 -0.58 -15.72
C GLY A 114 4.87 -1.08 -16.93
N ASP A 115 4.49 -0.15 -17.79
CA ASP A 115 3.89 -0.45 -19.10
C ASP A 115 4.87 -1.29 -19.95
#